data_AF-A0A916W9U3-F1
#
_entry.id   AF-A0A916W9U3-F1
#
_cell.length_a   1.000
_cell.length_b   1.000
_cell.length_c   1.000
_cell.angle_alpha   90.00
_cell.angle_beta   90.00
_cell.angle_gamma   90.00
#
_symmetry.space_group_name_H-M   'P 1'
#
loop_
_entity.id
_entity.type
_entity.pdbx_description
1 polymer ?
#
loop_
_entity_poly.entity_id
_entity_poly.type
_entity_poly.pdbx_seq_one_letter_code
_entity_poly.pdbx_strand_id
1 'polypeptide(L)'
;MAGRPRKANAIHEITGAKAKNPQRFHDREEPETAGPIGDPPADFLSEHGSGPKLLALWNKLVAEAPIGLLTASDSEYLAAVCRMGLEASRVGSKGYRQALKEYGLMLKGLGMTPEGRAIRGIGGKAPKKTVNPLDEFTRARQRAG
;
A
#
# COMPACT_ATOMS: atom_id res chain seq x y z
N MET A 1 16.66 -25.48 -2.15
CA MET A 1 16.61 -24.38 -1.15
C MET A 1 16.06 -23.14 -1.84
N ALA A 2 14.79 -22.80 -1.64
CA ALA A 2 14.24 -21.56 -2.19
C ALA A 2 14.87 -20.38 -1.45
N GLY A 3 15.69 -19.59 -2.13
CA GLY A 3 16.30 -18.39 -1.55
C GLY A 3 15.23 -17.40 -1.10
N ARG A 4 15.50 -16.66 -0.01
CA ARG A 4 14.58 -15.63 0.49
C ARG A 4 14.22 -14.65 -0.64
N PRO A 5 12.94 -14.30 -0.82
CA PRO A 5 12.53 -13.31 -1.81
C PRO A 5 13.33 -12.02 -1.67
N ARG A 6 13.82 -11.49 -2.79
CA ARG A 6 14.60 -10.26 -2.81
C ARG A 6 13.70 -9.08 -2.43
N LYS A 7 14.25 -8.14 -1.66
CA LYS A 7 13.56 -6.88 -1.34
C LYS A 7 13.60 -5.94 -2.56
N ALA A 8 12.54 -5.15 -2.71
CA ALA A 8 12.45 -4.12 -3.74
C ALA A 8 13.53 -3.02 -3.58
N ASN A 9 13.95 -2.41 -4.69
CA ASN A 9 14.91 -1.32 -4.74
C ASN A 9 14.42 -0.09 -3.97
N ALA A 10 13.13 0.22 -3.99
CA ALA A 10 12.53 1.28 -3.17
C ALA A 10 12.82 1.10 -1.67
N ILE A 11 12.76 -0.15 -1.16
CA ILE A 11 13.09 -0.45 0.24
C ILE A 11 14.59 -0.27 0.49
N HIS A 12 15.44 -0.63 -0.47
CA HIS A 12 16.89 -0.44 -0.37
C HIS A 12 17.30 1.04 -0.37
N GLU A 13 16.54 1.91 -1.03
CA GLU A 13 16.70 3.36 -0.96
C GLU A 13 16.29 3.91 0.40
N ILE A 14 15.10 3.55 0.88
CA ILE A 14 14.58 4.00 2.18
C ILE A 14 15.50 3.57 3.33
N THR A 15 16.02 2.35 3.29
CA THR A 15 16.93 1.82 4.32
C THR A 15 18.36 2.33 4.21
N GLY A 16 18.70 3.09 3.16
CA GLY A 16 20.06 3.55 2.87
C GLY A 16 21.02 2.44 2.42
N ALA A 17 20.52 1.22 2.19
CA ALA A 17 21.33 0.10 1.71
C ALA A 17 21.96 0.40 0.35
N LYS A 18 21.22 1.08 -0.55
CA LYS A 18 21.71 1.50 -1.87
C LYS A 18 22.84 2.53 -1.76
N ALA A 19 22.76 3.46 -0.81
CA ALA A 19 23.82 4.43 -0.55
C ALA A 19 25.09 3.80 0.05
N LYS A 20 24.93 2.78 0.91
CA LYS A 20 26.06 2.09 1.55
C LYS A 20 26.79 1.12 0.61
N ASN A 21 26.06 0.46 -0.30
CA ASN A 21 26.60 -0.58 -1.17
C ASN A 21 26.07 -0.45 -2.61
N PRO A 22 26.37 0.63 -3.33
CA PRO A 22 25.79 0.92 -4.64
C PRO A 22 26.08 -0.17 -5.68
N GLN A 23 27.25 -0.83 -5.60
CA GLN A 23 27.67 -1.88 -6.52
C GLN A 23 26.73 -3.09 -6.51
N ARG A 24 26.04 -3.36 -5.39
CA ARG A 24 25.08 -4.48 -5.27
C ARG A 24 23.76 -4.25 -6.00
N PHE A 25 23.52 -3.02 -6.45
CA PHE A 25 22.25 -2.59 -7.04
C PHE A 25 22.43 -2.00 -8.46
N HIS A 26 23.65 -1.94 -8.99
CA HIS A 26 23.94 -1.35 -10.29
C HIS A 26 23.18 -2.05 -11.43
N ASP A 27 23.20 -3.38 -11.46
CA ASP A 27 22.56 -4.18 -12.52
C ASP A 27 21.12 -4.59 -12.17
N ARG A 28 20.48 -3.91 -11.20
CA ARG A 28 19.10 -4.22 -10.80
C ARG A 28 18.12 -3.25 -11.46
N GLU A 29 17.49 -3.72 -12.52
CA GLU A 29 16.29 -3.10 -13.06
C GLU A 29 15.04 -3.76 -12.45
N GLU A 30 14.11 -2.94 -11.97
CA GLU A 30 12.78 -3.41 -11.60
C GLU A 30 11.88 -3.32 -12.83
N PRO A 31 11.02 -4.33 -13.07
CA PRO A 31 10.10 -4.29 -14.18
C PRO A 31 9.18 -3.08 -14.05
N GLU A 32 9.00 -2.35 -15.15
CA GLU A 32 8.06 -1.25 -15.21
C GLU A 32 6.62 -1.78 -15.05
N THR A 33 5.79 -0.97 -14.41
CA THR A 33 4.39 -1.35 -14.17
C THR A 33 3.59 -1.21 -15.46
N ALA A 34 2.68 -2.16 -15.69
CA ALA A 34 1.77 -2.11 -16.82
C ALA A 34 0.69 -1.05 -16.56
N GLY A 35 0.98 0.23 -16.85
CA GLY A 35 -0.01 1.31 -16.94
C GLY A 35 -0.95 1.50 -15.73
N PRO A 36 -2.04 2.28 -15.90
CA PRO A 36 -3.07 2.47 -14.87
C PRO A 36 -3.93 1.20 -14.69
N ILE A 37 -4.63 1.09 -13.56
CA ILE A 37 -5.46 -0.07 -13.14
C ILE A 37 -6.51 -0.56 -14.16
N GLY A 38 -6.96 0.31 -15.07
CA GLY A 38 -7.95 0.00 -16.10
C GLY A 38 -9.39 -0.05 -15.58
N ASP A 39 -10.26 -0.61 -16.42
CA ASP A 39 -11.70 -0.72 -16.15
C ASP A 39 -12.02 -1.85 -15.16
N PRO A 40 -13.14 -1.75 -14.40
CA PRO A 40 -13.59 -2.82 -13.54
C PRO A 40 -13.95 -4.09 -14.35
N PRO A 41 -13.88 -5.27 -13.71
CA PRO A 41 -14.34 -6.52 -14.31
C PRO A 41 -15.78 -6.46 -14.84
N ALA A 42 -16.05 -7.15 -15.95
CA ALA A 42 -17.36 -7.14 -16.60
C ALA A 42 -18.51 -7.62 -15.69
N ASP A 43 -18.24 -8.51 -14.74
CA ASP A 43 -19.24 -8.98 -13.76
C ASP A 43 -19.68 -7.88 -12.78
N PHE A 44 -18.90 -6.81 -12.62
CA PHE A 44 -19.27 -5.66 -11.78
C PHE A 44 -20.23 -4.72 -12.50
N LEU A 45 -20.27 -4.77 -13.84
CA LEU A 45 -21.14 -3.95 -14.67
C LEU A 45 -22.57 -4.49 -14.77
N SER A 46 -22.83 -5.68 -14.22
CA SER A 46 -24.20 -6.21 -14.13
C SER A 46 -25.06 -5.29 -13.25
N GLU A 47 -26.23 -4.90 -13.76
CA GLU A 47 -27.20 -4.09 -13.00
C GLU A 47 -27.89 -4.87 -11.86
N HIS A 48 -27.71 -6.19 -11.82
CA HIS A 48 -28.39 -7.07 -10.88
C HIS A 48 -27.44 -7.70 -9.85
N GLY A 49 -28.01 -8.21 -8.76
CA GLY A 49 -27.29 -8.98 -7.74
C GLY A 49 -26.23 -8.14 -7.00
N SER A 50 -24.99 -8.65 -6.96
CA SER A 50 -23.87 -7.99 -6.29
C SER A 50 -23.12 -6.96 -7.14
N GLY A 51 -23.41 -6.88 -8.46
CA GLY A 51 -22.69 -6.03 -9.42
C GLY A 51 -22.58 -4.57 -8.97
N PRO A 52 -23.69 -3.86 -8.68
CA PRO A 52 -23.65 -2.45 -8.31
C PRO A 52 -22.84 -2.17 -7.04
N LYS A 53 -22.86 -3.10 -6.07
CA LYS A 53 -22.09 -2.97 -4.82
C LYS A 53 -20.60 -3.17 -5.04
N LEU A 54 -20.23 -4.12 -5.91
CA LEU A 54 -18.84 -4.38 -6.29
C LEU A 54 -18.27 -3.22 -7.09
N LEU A 55 -19.05 -2.67 -8.03
CA LEU A 55 -18.67 -1.48 -8.79
C LEU A 55 -18.46 -0.26 -7.88
N ALA A 56 -19.36 -0.03 -6.94
CA ALA A 56 -19.22 1.06 -5.96
C ALA A 56 -17.96 0.89 -5.10
N LEU A 57 -17.65 -0.33 -4.65
CA LEU A 57 -16.42 -0.62 -3.90
C LEU A 57 -15.17 -0.42 -4.75
N TRP A 58 -15.17 -0.87 -6.01
CA TRP A 58 -14.08 -0.67 -6.95
C TRP A 58 -13.78 0.83 -7.12
N ASN A 59 -14.80 1.60 -7.49
CA ASN A 59 -14.66 3.04 -7.71
C ASN A 59 -14.18 3.77 -6.46
N LYS A 60 -14.70 3.38 -5.29
CA LYS A 60 -14.24 3.92 -4.01
C LYS A 60 -12.76 3.63 -3.76
N LEU A 61 -12.33 2.38 -3.92
CA LEU A 61 -10.94 1.99 -3.68
C LEU A 61 -9.98 2.65 -4.67
N VAL A 62 -10.37 2.76 -5.94
CA VAL A 62 -9.59 3.47 -6.97
C VAL A 62 -9.47 4.96 -6.63
N ALA A 63 -10.56 5.60 -6.18
CA ALA A 63 -10.56 7.02 -5.81
C ALA A 63 -9.75 7.31 -4.53
N GLU A 64 -9.74 6.39 -3.56
CA GLU A 64 -8.99 6.52 -2.30
C GLU A 64 -7.53 6.10 -2.43
N ALA A 65 -7.15 5.43 -3.52
CA ALA A 65 -5.79 4.97 -3.74
C ALA A 65 -4.85 6.16 -3.99
N PRO A 66 -3.66 6.18 -3.36
CA PRO A 66 -2.58 7.08 -3.76
C PRO A 66 -2.25 6.97 -5.25
N ILE A 67 -1.89 8.11 -5.84
CA ILE A 67 -1.47 8.20 -7.25
C ILE A 67 -0.30 7.24 -7.50
N GLY A 68 -0.41 6.43 -8.55
CA GLY A 68 0.63 5.47 -8.95
C GLY A 68 0.70 4.21 -8.09
N LEU A 69 -0.19 4.03 -7.10
CA LEU A 69 -0.22 2.81 -6.29
C LEU A 69 -0.82 1.62 -7.05
N LEU A 70 -1.96 1.85 -7.71
CA LEU A 70 -2.72 0.82 -8.43
C LEU A 70 -2.36 0.84 -9.91
N THR A 71 -1.97 -0.31 -10.43
CA THR A 71 -1.52 -0.51 -11.82
C THR A 71 -2.31 -1.62 -12.48
N ALA A 72 -2.27 -1.81 -13.81
CA ALA A 72 -3.10 -2.84 -14.45
C ALA A 72 -2.84 -4.25 -13.90
N SER A 73 -1.61 -4.52 -13.44
CA SER A 73 -1.24 -5.77 -12.78
C SER A 73 -1.97 -6.04 -11.46
N ASP A 74 -2.51 -5.00 -10.82
CA ASP A 74 -3.27 -5.12 -9.57
C ASP A 74 -4.78 -5.34 -9.81
N SER A 75 -5.27 -5.29 -11.05
CA SER A 75 -6.70 -5.28 -11.39
C SER A 75 -7.45 -6.51 -10.87
N GLU A 76 -6.93 -7.71 -11.12
CA GLU A 76 -7.53 -8.96 -10.63
C GLU A 76 -7.51 -9.04 -9.10
N TYR A 77 -6.42 -8.59 -8.49
CA TYR A 77 -6.29 -8.60 -7.04
C TYR A 77 -7.25 -7.60 -6.39
N LEU A 78 -7.40 -6.41 -6.97
CA LEU A 78 -8.39 -5.41 -6.55
C LEU A 78 -9.82 -5.93 -6.69
N ALA A 79 -10.12 -6.69 -7.74
CA ALA A 79 -11.42 -7.33 -7.90
C ALA A 79 -11.70 -8.32 -6.76
N ALA A 80 -10.71 -9.13 -6.39
CA ALA A 80 -10.80 -10.02 -5.23
C ALA A 80 -10.99 -9.24 -3.91
N VAL A 81 -10.30 -8.10 -3.74
CA VAL A 81 -10.49 -7.19 -2.60
C VAL A 81 -11.93 -6.68 -2.54
N CYS A 82 -12.52 -6.28 -3.66
CA CYS A 82 -13.91 -5.82 -3.71
C CYS A 82 -14.90 -6.92 -3.28
N ARG A 83 -14.69 -8.16 -3.77
CA ARG A 83 -15.51 -9.32 -3.38
C ARG A 83 -15.39 -9.63 -1.88
N MET A 84 -14.17 -9.60 -1.34
CA MET A 84 -13.93 -9.80 0.09
C MET A 84 -14.51 -8.66 0.93
N GLY A 85 -14.41 -7.41 0.46
CA GLY A 85 -14.98 -6.24 1.10
C GLY A 85 -16.51 -6.30 1.18
N LEU A 86 -17.17 -6.81 0.14
CA LEU A 86 -18.61 -7.06 0.15
C LEU A 86 -19.01 -8.15 1.15
N GLU A 87 -18.22 -9.21 1.29
CA GLU A 87 -18.45 -10.23 2.33
C GLU A 87 -18.22 -9.65 3.73
N ALA A 88 -17.16 -8.86 3.89
CA ALA A 88 -16.85 -8.16 5.13
C ALA A 88 -17.88 -7.08 5.49
N SER A 89 -18.72 -6.62 4.56
CA SER A 89 -19.80 -5.67 4.88
C SER A 89 -21.06 -6.37 5.45
N ARG A 90 -21.13 -7.70 5.43
CA ARG A 90 -22.27 -8.48 5.94
C ARG A 90 -22.14 -8.68 7.46
N VAL A 91 -22.35 -7.60 8.21
CA VAL A 91 -22.29 -7.61 9.68
C VAL A 91 -23.24 -8.67 10.25
N GLY A 92 -22.75 -9.48 11.18
CA GLY A 92 -23.53 -10.55 11.83
C GLY A 92 -23.62 -11.86 11.05
N SER A 93 -23.07 -11.94 9.84
CA SER A 93 -22.98 -13.20 9.09
C SER A 93 -21.96 -14.17 9.70
N LYS A 94 -22.16 -15.48 9.47
CA LYS A 94 -21.19 -16.51 9.83
C LYS A 94 -19.92 -16.29 9.00
N GLY A 95 -18.82 -15.96 9.68
CA GLY A 95 -17.53 -15.68 9.03
C GLY A 95 -17.20 -14.20 8.87
N TYR A 96 -18.07 -13.27 9.26
CA TYR A 96 -17.82 -11.82 9.21
C TYR A 96 -16.44 -11.41 9.76
N ARG A 97 -16.05 -11.91 10.93
CA ARG A 97 -14.74 -11.59 11.55
C ARG A 97 -13.56 -12.09 10.70
N GLN A 98 -13.69 -13.25 10.07
CA GLN A 98 -12.67 -13.79 9.18
C GLN A 98 -12.59 -12.96 7.90
N ALA A 99 -13.73 -12.66 7.28
CA ALA A 99 -13.79 -11.82 6.08
C ALA A 99 -13.18 -10.43 6.33
N LEU A 100 -13.48 -9.81 7.47
CA LEU A 100 -12.90 -8.52 7.86
C LEU A 100 -11.38 -8.58 8.03
N LYS A 101 -10.87 -9.66 8.62
CA LYS A 101 -9.43 -9.88 8.77
C LYS A 101 -8.75 -10.07 7.42
N GLU A 102 -9.30 -10.93 6.55
CA GLU A 102 -8.77 -11.16 5.20
C GLU A 102 -8.80 -9.89 4.37
N TYR A 103 -9.91 -9.14 4.41
CA TYR A 103 -10.03 -7.85 3.74
C TYR A 103 -8.92 -6.88 4.17
N GLY A 104 -8.65 -6.77 5.48
CA GLY A 104 -7.57 -5.95 6.01
C GLY A 104 -6.17 -6.39 5.53
N LEU A 105 -5.92 -7.70 5.46
CA LEU A 105 -4.67 -8.25 4.94
C LEU A 105 -4.51 -7.94 3.44
N MET A 106 -5.58 -8.05 2.66
CA MET A 106 -5.52 -7.78 1.24
C MET A 106 -5.28 -6.30 0.94
N LEU A 107 -5.94 -5.40 1.67
CA LEU A 107 -5.69 -3.95 1.60
C LEU A 107 -4.24 -3.61 1.97
N LYS A 108 -3.66 -4.30 2.96
CA LYS A 108 -2.24 -4.15 3.29
C LYS A 108 -1.35 -4.60 2.14
N GLY A 109 -1.66 -5.71 1.46
CA GLY A 109 -0.94 -6.19 0.28
C GLY A 109 -0.96 -5.21 -0.90
N LEU A 110 -2.10 -4.53 -1.13
CA LEU A 110 -2.22 -3.46 -2.11
C LEU A 110 -1.49 -2.17 -1.73
N GLY A 111 -1.00 -2.05 -0.49
CA GLY A 111 -0.44 -0.79 -0.01
C GLY A 111 -1.49 0.27 0.32
N MET A 112 -2.75 -0.11 0.48
CA MET A 112 -3.87 0.81 0.81
C MET A 112 -3.90 1.20 2.30
N THR A 113 -3.12 0.54 3.14
CA THR A 113 -2.96 0.89 4.57
C THR A 113 -1.75 1.80 4.79
N PRO A 114 -1.72 2.62 5.87
CA PRO A 114 -0.54 3.43 6.19
C PRO A 114 0.77 2.63 6.25
N GLU A 115 0.72 1.44 6.86
CA GLU A 115 1.85 0.53 6.95
C GLU A 115 2.25 -0.02 5.56
N GLY A 116 1.26 -0.41 4.74
CA GLY A 116 1.50 -0.87 3.38
C GLY A 116 2.12 0.20 2.48
N ARG A 117 1.70 1.47 2.62
CA ARG A 117 2.29 2.61 1.90
C ARG A 117 3.75 2.83 2.24
N ALA A 118 4.10 2.71 3.52
CA ALA A 118 5.49 2.85 3.96
C ALA A 118 6.40 1.78 3.34
N ILE A 119 5.90 0.55 3.20
CA ILE A 119 6.65 -0.56 2.59
C ILE A 119 6.86 -0.35 1.09
N ARG A 120 5.86 0.18 0.37
CA ARG A 120 5.96 0.47 -1.07
C ARG A 120 6.69 1.77 -1.39
N GLY A 121 7.11 2.55 -0.39
CA GLY A 121 7.81 3.81 -0.61
C GLY A 121 6.95 4.93 -1.21
N ILE A 122 5.62 4.77 -1.16
CA ILE A 122 4.64 5.73 -1.73
C ILE A 122 4.28 6.84 -0.73
N GLY A 123 4.79 6.75 0.50
CA GLY A 123 4.83 7.90 1.40
C GLY A 123 6.01 8.78 1.05
N GLY A 124 5.76 9.96 0.45
CA GLY A 124 6.79 10.96 0.20
C GLY A 124 7.69 11.16 1.41
N LYS A 125 8.98 11.48 1.16
CA LYS A 125 9.98 11.74 2.21
C LYS A 125 9.32 12.59 3.30
N ALA A 126 9.18 12.01 4.51
CA ALA A 126 8.73 12.79 5.66
C ALA A 126 9.55 14.08 5.68
N PRO A 127 8.93 15.27 5.81
CA PRO A 127 9.68 16.51 5.89
C PRO A 127 10.73 16.30 6.98
N LYS A 128 12.01 16.50 6.64
CA LYS A 128 13.09 16.45 7.62
C LYS A 128 12.64 17.37 8.75
N LYS A 129 12.42 16.82 9.95
CA LYS A 129 12.12 17.63 11.15
C LYS A 129 13.29 18.61 11.30
N THR A 130 13.09 19.85 10.90
CA THR A 130 14.16 20.85 10.85
C THR A 130 14.48 21.41 12.22
N VAL A 131 13.64 21.21 13.24
CA VAL A 131 13.96 21.55 14.62
C VAL A 131 13.24 20.58 15.54
N ASN A 132 13.96 19.90 16.42
CA ASN A 132 13.36 19.20 17.55
C ASN A 132 12.97 20.27 18.58
N PRO A 133 11.68 20.44 18.94
CA PRO A 133 11.25 21.49 19.88
C PRO A 133 11.85 21.32 21.29
N LEU A 134 12.46 20.18 21.60
CA LEU A 134 13.20 19.95 22.84
C LEU A 134 14.67 20.42 22.78
N ASP A 135 15.21 20.74 21.60
CA ASP A 135 16.58 21.22 21.46
C ASP A 135 16.78 22.55 22.21
N GLU A 136 15.76 23.40 22.26
CA GLU A 136 15.77 24.67 23.00
C GLU A 136 15.90 24.44 24.52
N PHE A 137 15.18 23.46 25.07
CA PHE A 137 15.29 23.08 26.48
C PHE A 137 16.65 22.49 26.84
N THR A 138 17.24 21.68 25.96
CA THR A 138 18.59 21.14 26.19
C THR A 138 19.68 22.20 26.12
N ARG A 139 19.54 23.20 25.24
CA ARG A 139 20.47 24.33 25.14
C ARG A 139 20.36 25.29 26.33
N ALA A 140 19.15 25.49 26.86
CA ALA A 140 18.95 26.32 28.05
C ALA A 140 19.63 25.72 29.30
N ARG A 141 19.65 24.39 29.43
CA ARG A 141 20.24 23.69 30.58
C ARG A 141 21.77 23.65 30.54
N GLN A 142 22.38 23.69 29.35
CA GLN A 142 23.85 23.75 29.17
C GLN A 142 24.44 25.15 29.38
N ARG A 143 23.64 26.21 29.39
CA ARG A 143 24.09 27.59 29.64
C ARG A 143 23.98 28.03 31.11
N ALA A 144 23.39 27.19 31.96
CA ALA A 144 23.10 27.48 33.36
C ALA A 144 24.00 26.71 34.36
N GLY A 145 25.06 26.06 33.87
CA GLY A 145 26.13 25.47 34.67
C GLY A 145 27.48 25.98 34.17
#